data_AF-A0A7J4U4Z9-F1
#
_entry.id   AF-A0A7J4U4Z9-F1
#
_cell.length_a   1.000
_cell.length_b   1.000
_cell.length_c   1.000
_cell.angle_alpha   90.00
_cell.angle_beta   90.00
_cell.angle_gamma   90.00
#
_symmetry.space_group_name_H-M   'P 1'
#
loop_
_entity.id
_entity.type
_entity.pdbx_description
1 polymer ?
#
loop_
_entity_poly.entity_id
_entity_poly.type
_entity_poly.pdbx_seq_one_letter_code
_entity_poly.pdbx_strand_id
1 'polypeptide(L)'
;MAIDPDQFDVPVVDYDFSNATSPKGLLDQMASAGGFTATKLAMARDILRDMDHALSEADHDPAQMLNWLSFPACLCATGTRGFFVEALRRKMFNVVSTTCGTLDHDIARAHAAYYHGAFELDDIELGEHDLMRLGNVIVPTSSYGEIIESVVMPALEDIRKERLEQTGLTG
;
A
#
# COMPACT_ATOMS: atom_id res chain seq x y z
N MET A 1 -0.97 -21.82 -32.70
CA MET A 1 -1.59 -20.69 -33.41
C MET A 1 -0.57 -20.21 -34.44
N ALA A 2 -0.96 -20.06 -35.72
CA ALA A 2 -0.04 -19.53 -36.72
C ALA A 2 0.15 -18.02 -36.48
N ILE A 3 1.38 -17.53 -36.60
CA ILE A 3 1.70 -16.10 -36.45
C ILE A 3 1.35 -15.40 -37.77
N ASP A 4 0.59 -14.32 -37.69
CA ASP A 4 0.24 -13.45 -38.82
C ASP A 4 1.06 -12.15 -38.71
N PRO A 5 2.01 -11.88 -39.65
CA PRO A 5 2.83 -10.67 -39.62
C PRO A 5 2.03 -9.36 -39.64
N ASP A 6 0.81 -9.36 -40.18
CA ASP A 6 -0.01 -8.16 -40.26
C ASP A 6 -0.63 -7.77 -38.91
N GLN A 7 -0.50 -8.62 -37.88
CA GLN A 7 -0.95 -8.34 -36.50
C GLN A 7 0.04 -7.47 -35.70
N PHE A 8 1.21 -7.14 -36.25
CA PHE A 8 2.22 -6.29 -35.59
C PHE A 8 2.10 -4.84 -36.09
N ASP A 9 1.04 -4.14 -35.69
CA ASP A 9 0.64 -2.81 -36.21
C ASP A 9 0.93 -1.64 -35.26
N VAL A 10 1.29 -1.90 -34.01
CA VAL A 10 1.63 -0.86 -33.01
C VAL A 10 3.16 -0.71 -32.90
N PRO A 11 3.75 0.42 -33.35
CA PRO A 11 5.20 0.62 -33.26
C PRO A 11 5.64 0.94 -31.83
N VAL A 12 6.88 0.57 -31.52
CA VAL A 12 7.59 1.09 -30.35
C VAL A 12 7.95 2.55 -30.61
N VAL A 13 7.64 3.42 -29.65
CA VAL A 13 7.85 4.87 -29.76
C VAL A 13 8.86 5.33 -28.71
N ASP A 14 9.88 6.07 -29.16
CA ASP A 14 10.86 6.69 -28.29
C ASP A 14 10.24 7.78 -27.40
N TYR A 15 10.85 8.02 -26.23
CA TYR A 15 10.45 9.14 -25.40
C TYR A 15 10.79 10.48 -26.07
N ASP A 16 9.81 11.38 -26.09
CA ASP A 16 9.99 12.77 -26.44
C ASP A 16 10.05 13.62 -25.17
N PHE A 17 11.27 13.90 -24.72
CA PHE A 17 11.53 14.72 -23.55
C PHE A 17 11.16 16.20 -23.72
N SER A 18 11.01 16.69 -24.95
CA SER A 18 10.52 18.05 -25.19
C SER A 18 9.04 18.18 -24.82
N ASN A 19 8.29 17.08 -24.92
CA ASN A 19 6.87 16.98 -24.59
C ASN A 19 6.59 16.33 -23.23
N ALA A 20 7.60 15.78 -22.54
CA ALA A 20 7.48 15.20 -21.20
C ALA A 20 7.64 16.25 -20.08
N THR A 21 6.88 17.34 -20.13
CA THR A 21 7.00 18.48 -19.18
C THR A 21 6.39 18.23 -17.80
N SER A 22 5.79 17.05 -17.58
CA SER A 22 5.21 16.63 -16.30
C SER A 22 5.40 15.12 -16.07
N PRO A 23 5.35 14.64 -14.81
CA PRO A 23 5.38 13.20 -14.52
C PRO A 23 4.28 12.41 -15.24
N LYS A 24 3.10 13.01 -15.42
CA LYS A 24 2.00 12.41 -16.20
C LYS A 24 2.41 12.19 -17.66
N GLY A 25 2.99 13.20 -18.30
CA GLY A 25 3.42 13.12 -19.70
C GLY A 25 4.46 12.01 -19.94
N LEU A 26 5.39 11.83 -18.99
CA LEU A 26 6.34 10.72 -19.05
C LEU A 26 5.65 9.35 -18.90
N LEU A 27 4.74 9.21 -17.92
CA LEU A 27 3.97 7.97 -17.72
C LEU A 27 3.06 7.63 -18.91
N ASP A 28 2.51 8.64 -19.59
CA ASP A 28 1.72 8.44 -20.81
C ASP A 28 2.59 7.84 -21.93
N GLN A 29 3.80 8.36 -22.13
CA GLN A 29 4.74 7.84 -23.13
C GLN A 29 5.21 6.40 -22.81
N MET A 30 5.26 6.00 -21.53
CA MET A 30 5.60 4.62 -21.14
C MET A 30 4.63 3.57 -21.72
N ALA A 31 3.40 3.95 -22.07
CA ALA A 31 2.42 3.04 -22.68
C ALA A 31 2.87 2.52 -24.05
N SER A 32 3.55 3.34 -24.86
CA SER A 32 3.98 3.01 -26.23
C SER A 32 5.49 2.72 -26.35
N ALA A 33 6.24 2.75 -25.24
CA ALA A 33 7.70 2.56 -25.24
C ALA A 33 8.18 1.11 -25.46
N GLY A 34 7.28 0.18 -25.82
CA GLY A 34 7.67 -1.15 -26.29
C GLY A 34 7.86 -2.25 -25.25
N GLY A 35 7.34 -2.07 -24.02
CA GLY A 35 7.14 -3.19 -23.09
C GLY A 35 7.99 -3.16 -21.81
N PHE A 36 8.21 -4.34 -21.22
CA PHE A 36 8.78 -4.55 -19.89
C PHE A 36 8.00 -3.83 -18.77
N THR A 37 8.69 -3.17 -17.84
CA THR A 37 8.06 -2.54 -16.68
C THR A 37 7.39 -1.21 -17.02
N ALA A 38 7.88 -0.48 -18.03
CA ALA A 38 7.33 0.83 -18.42
C ALA A 38 5.85 0.72 -18.82
N THR A 39 5.56 -0.16 -19.79
CA THR A 39 4.18 -0.37 -20.24
C THR A 39 3.29 -0.96 -19.13
N LYS A 40 3.84 -1.83 -18.26
CA LYS A 40 3.10 -2.36 -17.10
C LYS A 40 2.72 -1.26 -16.11
N LEU A 41 3.59 -0.26 -15.88
CA LEU A 41 3.31 0.85 -14.99
C LEU A 41 2.21 1.76 -15.55
N ALA A 42 2.29 2.11 -16.84
CA ALA A 42 1.25 2.89 -17.51
C ALA A 42 -0.11 2.16 -17.49
N MET A 43 -0.11 0.86 -17.81
CA MET A 43 -1.31 0.02 -17.76
C MET A 43 -1.87 -0.10 -16.35
N ALA A 44 -1.03 -0.29 -15.32
CA ALA A 44 -1.49 -0.36 -13.93
C ALA A 44 -2.14 0.95 -13.46
N ARG A 45 -1.59 2.11 -13.86
CA ARG A 45 -2.21 3.42 -13.61
C ARG A 45 -3.60 3.50 -14.25
N ASP A 46 -3.72 3.10 -15.51
CA ASP A 46 -4.99 3.18 -16.23
C ASP A 46 -6.04 2.23 -15.61
N ILE A 47 -5.66 1.00 -15.26
CA ILE A 47 -6.53 0.06 -14.54
C ILE A 47 -7.01 0.67 -13.21
N LEU A 48 -6.10 1.23 -12.39
CA LEU A 48 -6.49 1.85 -11.11
C LEU A 48 -7.41 3.05 -11.30
N ARG A 49 -7.18 3.87 -12.32
CA ARG A 49 -8.04 5.01 -12.66
C ARG A 49 -9.42 4.54 -13.08
N ASP A 50 -9.50 3.53 -13.93
CA ASP A 50 -10.77 3.02 -14.45
C ASP A 50 -11.58 2.32 -13.33
N MET A 51 -10.88 1.61 -12.42
CA MET A 51 -11.47 1.04 -11.19
C MET A 51 -12.05 2.13 -10.26
N ASP A 52 -11.37 3.25 -10.08
CA ASP A 52 -11.86 4.39 -9.27
C ASP A 52 -13.07 5.05 -9.93
N HIS A 53 -13.00 5.32 -11.23
CA HIS A 53 -14.10 5.92 -11.98
C HIS A 53 -15.37 5.08 -11.89
N ALA A 54 -15.26 3.78 -12.14
CA ALA A 54 -16.40 2.87 -12.10
C ALA A 54 -17.09 2.82 -10.72
N LEU A 55 -16.36 2.99 -9.61
CA LEU A 55 -16.96 3.10 -8.27
C LEU A 55 -17.55 4.48 -7.96
N SER A 56 -17.06 5.53 -8.62
CA SER A 56 -17.48 6.92 -8.39
C SER A 56 -18.77 7.31 -9.12
N GLU A 57 -19.23 6.48 -10.06
CA GLU A 57 -20.47 6.73 -10.79
C GLU A 57 -21.68 6.65 -9.84
N ALA A 58 -22.57 7.65 -9.91
CA ALA A 58 -23.66 7.84 -8.96
C ALA A 58 -24.65 6.66 -8.88
N ASP A 59 -24.77 5.89 -9.96
CA ASP A 59 -25.67 4.74 -10.08
C ASP A 59 -24.91 3.39 -10.06
N HIS A 60 -23.65 3.37 -9.59
CA HIS A 60 -22.88 2.14 -9.51
C HIS A 60 -23.51 1.14 -8.52
N ASP A 61 -23.81 -0.07 -9.00
CA ASP A 61 -24.21 -1.20 -8.16
C ASP A 61 -22.97 -1.88 -7.56
N PRO A 62 -22.75 -1.82 -6.23
CA PRO A 62 -21.59 -2.45 -5.58
C PRO A 62 -21.53 -3.97 -5.77
N ALA A 63 -22.62 -4.62 -6.21
CA ALA A 63 -22.62 -6.04 -6.55
C ALA A 63 -21.96 -6.34 -7.91
N GLN A 64 -21.76 -5.33 -8.78
CA GLN A 64 -21.21 -5.50 -10.12
C GLN A 64 -19.69 -5.41 -10.18
N MET A 65 -19.04 -4.71 -9.24
CA MET A 65 -17.59 -4.57 -9.21
C MET A 65 -17.04 -4.69 -7.79
N LEU A 66 -16.11 -5.62 -7.61
CA LEU A 66 -15.44 -5.87 -6.34
C LEU A 66 -13.96 -5.50 -6.45
N ASN A 67 -13.59 -4.34 -5.94
CA ASN A 67 -12.21 -3.90 -5.89
C ASN A 67 -11.55 -4.44 -4.61
N TRP A 68 -10.65 -5.41 -4.77
CA TRP A 68 -9.91 -6.03 -3.67
C TRP A 68 -8.47 -5.54 -3.64
N LEU A 69 -8.06 -4.94 -2.52
CA LEU A 69 -6.66 -4.60 -2.23
C LEU A 69 -5.99 -5.63 -1.32
N SER A 70 -4.83 -6.15 -1.74
CA SER A 70 -3.99 -7.01 -0.90
C SER A 70 -2.54 -6.56 -0.89
N PHE A 71 -1.93 -6.52 0.29
CA PHE A 71 -0.54 -6.09 0.45
C PHE A 71 0.09 -6.59 1.77
N PRO A 72 1.43 -6.77 1.82
CA PRO A 72 2.15 -7.12 3.03
C PRO A 72 2.36 -5.92 3.96
N ALA A 73 2.47 -6.16 5.26
CA ALA A 73 2.65 -5.13 6.30
C ALA A 73 3.86 -4.21 6.09
N CYS A 74 4.94 -4.71 5.49
CA CYS A 74 6.17 -3.94 5.34
C CYS A 74 5.99 -2.65 4.54
N LEU A 75 5.01 -2.59 3.63
CA LEU A 75 4.71 -1.38 2.87
C LEU A 75 4.17 -0.24 3.76
N CYS A 76 3.48 -0.56 4.86
CA CYS A 76 3.00 0.45 5.83
C CYS A 76 4.12 1.08 6.65
N ALA A 77 5.28 0.44 6.76
CA ALA A 77 6.46 1.06 7.37
C ALA A 77 7.14 2.08 6.45
N THR A 78 6.79 2.12 5.16
CA THR A 78 7.39 3.02 4.15
C THR A 78 6.49 4.21 3.81
N GLY A 79 6.91 5.03 2.84
CA GLY A 79 6.06 6.10 2.29
C GLY A 79 4.81 5.58 1.56
N THR A 80 4.80 4.32 1.12
CA THR A 80 3.65 3.69 0.44
C THR A 80 2.40 3.64 1.33
N ARG A 81 2.56 3.71 2.66
CA ARG A 81 1.44 3.89 3.60
C ARG A 81 0.45 4.96 3.15
N GLY A 82 0.94 6.09 2.64
CA GLY A 82 0.11 7.21 2.18
C GLY A 82 -0.85 6.83 1.06
N PHE A 83 -0.44 5.93 0.16
CA PHE A 83 -1.31 5.40 -0.89
C PHE A 83 -2.48 4.61 -0.29
N PHE A 84 -2.21 3.70 0.66
CA PHE A 84 -3.29 2.90 1.27
C PHE A 84 -4.27 3.77 2.05
N VAL A 85 -3.78 4.72 2.86
CA VAL A 85 -4.64 5.64 3.62
C VAL A 85 -5.54 6.43 2.69
N GLU A 86 -5.00 6.98 1.60
CA GLU A 86 -5.77 7.79 0.66
C GLU A 86 -6.76 6.94 -0.16
N ALA A 87 -6.33 5.77 -0.63
CA ALA A 87 -7.18 4.86 -1.39
C ALA A 87 -8.39 4.38 -0.57
N LEU A 88 -8.19 4.07 0.71
CA LEU A 88 -9.28 3.67 1.61
C LEU A 88 -10.17 4.85 1.99
N ARG A 89 -9.60 6.05 2.21
CA ARG A 89 -10.38 7.27 2.47
C ARG A 89 -11.31 7.60 1.30
N ARG A 90 -10.84 7.41 0.06
CA ARG A 90 -11.63 7.61 -1.17
C ARG A 90 -12.59 6.46 -1.47
N LYS A 91 -12.55 5.36 -0.70
CA LYS A 91 -13.33 4.14 -0.95
C LYS A 91 -13.04 3.52 -2.32
N MET A 92 -11.79 3.60 -2.79
CA MET A 92 -11.34 2.98 -4.05
C MET A 92 -11.40 1.45 -4.03
N PHE A 93 -11.45 0.86 -2.84
CA PHE A 93 -11.46 -0.58 -2.61
C PHE A 93 -12.57 -0.96 -1.62
N ASN A 94 -13.23 -2.09 -1.88
CA ASN A 94 -14.30 -2.62 -1.05
C ASN A 94 -13.78 -3.61 -0.01
N VAL A 95 -12.72 -4.35 -0.36
CA VAL A 95 -12.14 -5.41 0.47
C VAL A 95 -10.64 -5.18 0.62
N VAL A 96 -10.16 -5.29 1.85
CA VAL A 96 -8.73 -5.25 2.18
C VAL A 96 -8.34 -6.57 2.81
N SER A 97 -7.32 -7.22 2.26
CA SER A 97 -6.67 -8.37 2.88
C SER A 97 -5.20 -8.07 3.12
N THR A 98 -4.74 -8.19 4.35
CA THR A 98 -3.37 -7.84 4.72
C THR A 98 -2.94 -8.63 5.95
N THR A 99 -1.66 -8.52 6.32
CA THR A 99 -1.07 -9.21 7.47
C THR A 99 -1.21 -8.37 8.75
N CYS A 100 -1.16 -9.01 9.93
CA CYS A 100 -1.34 -8.34 11.23
C CYS A 100 -0.46 -7.11 11.45
N GLY A 101 0.82 -7.17 11.05
CA GLY A 101 1.76 -6.05 11.20
C GLY A 101 1.34 -4.75 10.48
N THR A 102 0.35 -4.80 9.58
CA THR A 102 -0.21 -3.60 8.96
C THR A 102 -0.86 -2.70 9.99
N LEU A 103 -1.60 -3.28 10.94
CA LEU A 103 -2.23 -2.52 12.03
C LEU A 103 -1.16 -1.89 12.92
N ASP A 104 -0.17 -2.68 13.32
CA ASP A 104 0.90 -2.25 14.22
C ASP A 104 1.71 -1.08 13.62
N HIS A 105 2.15 -1.22 12.37
CA HIS A 105 2.88 -0.16 11.68
C HIS A 105 2.01 1.05 11.38
N ASP A 106 0.73 0.88 11.05
CA ASP A 106 -0.18 2.00 10.79
C ASP A 106 -0.41 2.84 12.04
N ILE A 107 -0.67 2.20 13.19
CA ILE A 107 -0.77 2.87 14.50
C ILE A 107 0.54 3.55 14.84
N ALA A 108 1.66 2.82 14.85
CA ALA A 108 2.97 3.39 15.17
C ALA A 108 3.30 4.62 14.31
N ARG A 109 3.07 4.54 12.99
CA ARG A 109 3.31 5.63 12.04
C ARG A 109 2.29 6.77 12.09
N ALA A 110 1.15 6.58 12.74
CA ALA A 110 0.20 7.66 13.02
C ALA A 110 0.63 8.52 14.21
N HIS A 111 1.42 7.96 15.13
CA HIS A 111 1.82 8.62 16.38
C HIS A 111 3.30 9.03 16.42
N ALA A 112 4.18 8.33 15.68
CA ALA A 112 5.62 8.56 15.69
C ALA A 112 6.26 8.37 14.31
N ALA A 113 7.48 8.88 14.16
CA ALA A 113 8.24 8.82 12.93
C ALA A 113 9.10 7.55 12.83
N TYR A 114 9.17 6.99 11.63
CA TYR A 114 10.23 6.06 11.23
C TYR A 114 11.23 6.80 10.36
N TYR A 115 12.45 6.28 10.28
CA TYR A 115 13.58 6.97 9.65
C TYR A 115 14.20 6.15 8.52
N HIS A 116 14.90 6.81 7.62
CA HIS A 116 15.71 6.16 6.60
C HIS A 116 16.93 5.50 7.25
N GLY A 117 17.24 4.28 6.81
CA GLY A 117 18.45 3.54 7.16
C GLY A 117 19.02 2.83 5.93
N ALA A 118 19.75 1.73 6.18
CA ALA A 118 20.35 0.91 5.14
C ALA A 118 20.13 -0.59 5.45
N PHE A 119 20.27 -1.44 4.43
CA PHE A 119 20.07 -2.89 4.61
C PHE A 119 21.24 -3.55 5.35
N GLU A 120 22.41 -2.91 5.29
CA GLU A 120 23.71 -3.40 5.75
C GLU A 120 24.05 -2.98 7.18
N LEU A 121 23.12 -2.33 7.90
CA LEU A 121 23.31 -1.92 9.29
C LEU A 121 23.44 -3.15 10.21
N ASP A 122 24.31 -3.06 11.21
CA ASP A 122 24.51 -4.12 12.20
C ASP A 122 23.37 -4.14 13.23
N ASP A 123 22.65 -5.27 13.29
CA ASP A 123 21.53 -5.45 14.20
C ASP A 123 21.97 -5.45 15.68
N ILE A 124 23.24 -5.80 15.98
CA ILE A 124 23.77 -5.72 17.35
C ILE A 124 23.91 -4.26 17.78
N GLU A 125 24.57 -3.44 16.95
CA GLU A 125 24.75 -2.00 17.21
C GLU A 125 23.40 -1.27 17.28
N LEU A 126 22.46 -1.59 16.39
CA LEU A 126 21.10 -1.03 16.46
C LEU A 126 20.43 -1.35 17.79
N GLY A 127 20.57 -2.58 18.28
CA GLY A 127 20.04 -3.01 19.58
C GLY A 127 20.65 -2.25 20.77
N GLU A 128 21.95 -1.93 20.73
CA GLU A 128 22.62 -1.11 21.74
C GLU A 128 22.07 0.33 21.82
N HIS A 129 21.39 0.77 20.76
CA HIS A 129 20.79 2.11 20.64
C HIS A 129 19.26 2.11 20.71
N ASP A 130 18.63 1.01 21.11
CA ASP A 130 17.16 0.86 21.15
C ASP A 130 16.49 1.13 19.79
N LEU A 131 17.15 0.71 18.71
CA LEU A 131 16.66 0.81 17.34
C LEU A 131 16.35 -0.57 16.78
N MET A 132 15.21 -0.70 16.13
CA MET A 132 14.87 -1.85 15.28
C MET A 132 14.97 -1.45 13.81
N ARG A 133 15.12 -2.43 12.90
CA ARG A 133 15.01 -2.18 11.46
C ARG A 133 13.95 -3.03 10.79
N LEU A 134 13.37 -2.48 9.73
CA LEU A 134 12.54 -3.19 8.77
C LEU A 134 13.08 -2.92 7.36
N GLY A 135 13.91 -3.84 6.86
CA GLY A 135 14.67 -3.60 5.62
C GLY A 135 15.67 -2.45 5.80
N ASN A 136 15.44 -1.34 5.12
CA ASN A 136 16.21 -0.10 5.22
C ASN A 136 15.46 1.02 5.96
N VAL A 137 14.44 0.68 6.76
CA VAL A 137 13.69 1.63 7.59
C VAL A 137 14.07 1.39 9.05
N ILE A 138 14.43 2.46 9.77
CA ILE A 138 14.73 2.43 11.20
C ILE A 138 13.49 2.80 12.00
N VAL A 139 13.22 1.98 13.01
CA VAL A 139 12.08 2.06 13.91
C VAL A 139 12.62 2.17 15.33
N PRO A 140 12.61 3.36 15.96
CA PRO A 140 12.94 3.46 17.37
C PRO A 140 11.99 2.59 18.19
N THR A 141 12.50 1.85 19.16
CA THR A 141 11.66 0.98 20.01
C THR A 141 10.55 1.75 20.70
N SER A 142 10.82 3.00 21.13
CA SER A 142 9.85 3.94 21.71
C SER A 142 8.71 4.35 20.76
N SER A 143 8.92 4.20 19.45
CA SER A 143 7.93 4.54 18.42
C SER A 143 7.01 3.36 18.07
N TYR A 144 7.13 2.21 18.76
CA TYR A 144 6.39 0.99 18.44
C TYR A 144 5.62 0.44 19.64
N GLY A 145 6.29 -0.28 20.55
CA GLY A 145 5.64 -1.13 21.55
C GLY A 145 4.69 -0.36 22.48
N GLU A 146 5.22 0.66 23.17
CA GLU A 146 4.45 1.48 24.12
C GLU A 146 3.27 2.20 23.44
N ILE A 147 3.49 2.70 22.22
CA ILE A 147 2.45 3.37 21.44
C ILE A 147 1.34 2.40 21.09
N ILE A 148 1.67 1.23 20.55
CA ILE A 148 0.69 0.21 20.16
C ILE A 148 -0.11 -0.24 21.39
N GLU A 149 0.57 -0.54 22.49
CA GLU A 149 -0.09 -0.97 23.73
C GLU A 149 -1.07 0.09 24.22
N SER A 150 -0.67 1.38 24.24
CA SER A 150 -1.52 2.48 24.69
C SER A 150 -2.80 2.65 23.85
N VAL A 151 -2.75 2.30 22.57
CA VAL A 151 -3.89 2.42 21.65
C VAL A 151 -4.76 1.16 21.67
N VAL A 152 -4.14 -0.03 21.70
CA VAL A 152 -4.83 -1.30 21.54
C VAL A 152 -5.43 -1.82 22.84
N MET A 153 -4.77 -1.60 23.98
CA MET A 153 -5.23 -2.13 25.27
C MET A 153 -6.65 -1.69 25.65
N PRO A 154 -7.04 -0.40 25.53
CA PRO A 154 -8.42 0.02 25.82
C PRO A 154 -9.45 -0.70 24.94
N ALA A 155 -9.17 -0.87 23.65
CA ALA A 155 -10.06 -1.58 22.74
C ALA A 155 -10.18 -3.07 23.10
N LEU A 156 -9.09 -3.72 23.52
CA LEU A 156 -9.11 -5.11 23.97
C LEU A 156 -9.90 -5.28 25.28
N GLU A 157 -9.81 -4.31 26.20
CA GLU A 157 -10.60 -4.29 27.44
C GLU A 157 -12.10 -4.19 27.16
N ASP A 158 -12.49 -3.30 26.24
CA ASP A 158 -13.88 -3.15 25.79
C ASP A 158 -14.39 -4.46 25.15
N ILE A 159 -13.63 -5.03 24.20
CA ILE A 159 -13.96 -6.32 23.56
C ILE A 159 -14.10 -7.42 24.60
N ARG A 160 -13.18 -7.51 25.58
CA ARG A 160 -13.22 -8.52 26.64
C ARG A 160 -14.48 -8.37 27.48
N LYS A 161 -14.83 -7.15 27.88
CA LYS A 161 -16.03 -6.88 28.67
C LYS A 161 -17.30 -7.28 27.92
N GLU A 162 -17.42 -6.88 26.65
CA GLU A 162 -18.57 -7.26 25.81
C GLU A 162 -18.70 -8.77 25.67
N ARG A 163 -17.60 -9.50 25.48
CA ARG A 163 -17.61 -10.96 25.37
C ARG A 163 -17.97 -11.65 26.67
N LEU A 164 -17.51 -11.13 27.82
CA LEU A 164 -17.90 -11.63 29.14
C LEU A 164 -19.40 -11.46 29.37
N GLU A 165 -19.96 -10.30 29.05
CA GLU A 165 -21.40 -10.02 29.17
C GLU A 165 -22.24 -10.92 28.26
N GLN A 166 -21.77 -11.19 27.04
CA GLN A 166 -22.49 -12.02 26.07
C GLN A 166 -22.41 -13.52 26.35
N THR A 167 -21.26 -14.01 26.81
CA THR A 167 -20.99 -15.46 26.89
C THR A 167 -20.91 -16.00 28.31
N GLY A 168 -20.62 -15.14 29.30
CA GLY A 168 -20.32 -15.56 30.67
C GLY A 168 -19.03 -16.38 30.82
N LEU A 169 -18.28 -16.60 29.74
CA LEU A 169 -17.06 -17.41 29.74
C LEU A 169 -15.86 -16.54 30.16
N THR A 170 -15.14 -17.01 31.17
CA THR A 170 -13.85 -16.45 31.56
C THR A 170 -12.76 -17.37 31.03
N GLY A 171 -11.83 -16.81 30.26
CA GLY A 171 -10.60 -17.46 29.79
C GLY A 171 -9.40 -16.70 30.30
#